data_AF-V6I754-F1
#
_entry.id   AF-V6I754-F1
#
_cell.length_a   1.000
_cell.length_b   1.000
_cell.length_c   1.000
_cell.angle_alpha   90.00
_cell.angle_beta   90.00
_cell.angle_gamma   90.00
#
_symmetry.space_group_name_H-M   'P 1'
#
loop_
_entity.id
_entity.type
_entity.pdbx_description
1 polymer ?
#
loop_
_entity_poly.entity_id
_entity_poly.type
_entity_poly.pdbx_seq_one_letter_code
_entity_poly.pdbx_strand_id
1 'polypeptide(L)'
;MKFLTVTDTFGPVLQNAVSKGQDKLSKVQDKNAAIVQANITKGIRSQKYKSGWPELSETTKERKEKKGKSPLTLIEEGELSSSFEIVKENDSTVVVGTNSPYARIHEFGFKTKNIPARPYFRPALEDSKELIIQNFKDALKEIFKK
;
A
#
# COMPACT_ATOMS: atom_id res chain seq x y z
N MET A 1 40.51 49.08 -10.25
CA MET A 1 39.49 48.60 -9.29
C MET A 1 39.62 47.09 -9.17
N LYS A 2 39.83 46.54 -7.97
CA LYS A 2 39.74 45.09 -7.74
C LYS A 2 38.27 44.75 -7.55
N PHE A 3 37.67 44.06 -8.51
CA PHE A 3 36.33 43.49 -8.33
C PHE A 3 36.45 42.29 -7.38
N LEU A 4 35.71 42.32 -6.27
CA LEU A 4 35.55 41.16 -5.41
C LEU A 4 34.61 40.19 -6.12
N THR A 5 35.15 39.08 -6.62
CA THR A 5 34.33 37.97 -7.14
C THR A 5 34.00 37.03 -6.00
N VAL A 6 32.71 36.91 -5.66
CA VAL A 6 32.22 35.89 -4.73
C VAL A 6 31.73 34.71 -5.55
N THR A 7 32.32 33.53 -5.34
CA THR A 7 31.84 32.28 -5.94
C THR A 7 30.69 31.74 -5.09
N ASP A 8 29.49 31.67 -5.66
CA ASP A 8 28.36 31.01 -5.01
C ASP A 8 28.56 29.48 -5.00
N THR A 9 28.95 28.96 -3.84
CA THR A 9 29.07 27.52 -3.59
C THR A 9 27.78 26.91 -3.06
N PHE A 10 26.78 27.73 -2.71
CA PHE A 10 25.54 27.27 -2.10
C PHE A 10 24.47 26.95 -3.15
N GLY A 11 24.25 27.83 -4.13
CA GLY A 11 23.24 27.64 -5.18
C GLY A 11 23.36 26.31 -5.92
N PRO A 12 24.54 25.93 -6.44
CA PRO A 12 24.73 24.63 -7.11
C PRO A 12 24.54 23.42 -6.19
N VAL A 13 24.91 23.53 -4.91
CA VAL A 13 24.70 22.48 -3.91
C VAL A 13 23.21 22.31 -3.61
N LEU A 14 22.48 23.41 -3.47
CA LEU A 14 21.04 23.39 -3.24
C LEU A 14 20.28 22.80 -4.43
N GLN A 15 20.61 23.19 -5.66
CA GLN A 15 19.98 22.60 -6.86
C GLN A 15 20.22 21.09 -6.96
N ASN A 16 21.45 20.64 -6.70
CA ASN A 16 21.78 19.22 -6.67
C ASN A 16 21.02 18.47 -5.57
N ALA A 17 20.87 19.07 -4.38
CA ALA A 17 20.10 18.48 -3.29
C ALA A 17 18.61 18.38 -3.63
N VAL A 18 18.03 19.38 -4.28
CA VAL A 18 16.64 19.36 -4.74
C VAL A 18 16.42 18.26 -5.79
N SER A 19 17.27 18.20 -6.82
CA SER A 19 17.13 17.20 -7.89
C SER A 19 17.33 15.78 -7.38
N LYS A 20 18.41 15.51 -6.63
CA LYS A 20 18.62 14.19 -5.99
C LYS A 20 17.54 13.86 -4.97
N GLY A 21 17.01 14.87 -4.29
CA GLY A 21 15.94 14.74 -3.33
C GLY A 21 14.64 14.26 -3.95
N GLN A 22 14.25 14.87 -5.08
CA GLN A 22 13.04 14.50 -5.82
C GLN A 22 13.07 13.04 -6.26
N ASP A 23 14.14 12.59 -6.93
CA ASP A 23 14.27 11.20 -7.39
C ASP A 23 14.18 10.20 -6.23
N LYS A 24 14.81 10.54 -5.10
CA LYS A 24 14.88 9.65 -3.94
C LYS A 24 13.54 9.56 -3.22
N LEU A 25 12.84 10.68 -3.10
CA LEU A 25 11.49 10.71 -2.56
C LEU A 25 10.51 9.95 -3.47
N SER A 26 10.62 10.07 -4.79
CA SER A 26 9.81 9.28 -5.73
C SER A 26 10.05 7.77 -5.54
N LYS A 27 11.31 7.33 -5.47
CA LYS A 27 11.63 5.91 -5.22
C LYS A 27 11.07 5.39 -3.89
N VAL A 28 11.11 6.23 -2.86
CA VAL A 28 10.56 5.89 -1.55
C VAL A 28 9.03 5.84 -1.58
N GLN A 29 8.39 6.74 -2.31
CA GLN A 29 6.95 6.69 -2.57
C GLN A 29 6.56 5.38 -3.26
N ASP A 30 7.26 4.97 -4.32
CA ASP A 30 7.00 3.71 -5.04
C ASP A 30 7.17 2.49 -4.13
N LYS A 31 8.25 2.49 -3.32
CA LYS A 31 8.50 1.45 -2.31
C LYS A 31 7.36 1.38 -1.28
N ASN A 32 6.90 2.53 -0.80
CA ASN A 32 5.81 2.62 0.17
C ASN A 32 4.48 2.14 -0.42
N ALA A 33 4.20 2.47 -1.68
CA ALA A 33 3.05 1.95 -2.39
C ALA A 33 3.08 0.42 -2.51
N ALA A 34 4.24 -0.16 -2.86
CA ALA A 34 4.43 -1.60 -2.91
C ALA A 34 4.23 -2.28 -1.54
N ILE A 35 4.69 -1.66 -0.46
CA ILE A 35 4.46 -2.15 0.91
C ILE A 35 2.96 -2.19 1.23
N VAL A 36 2.24 -1.11 0.94
CA VAL A 36 0.80 -1.02 1.20
C VAL A 36 0.05 -2.09 0.39
N GLN A 37 0.32 -2.20 -0.92
CA GLN A 37 -0.28 -3.22 -1.77
C GLN A 37 0.01 -4.63 -1.24
N ALA A 38 1.26 -4.93 -0.88
CA ALA A 38 1.66 -6.23 -0.34
C ALA A 38 0.94 -6.55 0.98
N ASN A 39 0.82 -5.57 1.89
CA ASN A 39 0.12 -5.75 3.16
C ASN A 39 -1.38 -5.95 2.98
N ILE A 40 -2.00 -5.26 2.02
CA ILE A 40 -3.41 -5.48 1.64
C ILE A 40 -3.58 -6.92 1.13
N THR A 41 -2.80 -7.31 0.13
CA THR A 41 -2.86 -8.65 -0.49
C THR A 41 -2.61 -9.75 0.51
N LYS A 42 -1.59 -9.60 1.35
CA LYS A 42 -1.27 -10.55 2.44
C LYS A 42 -2.40 -10.60 3.46
N GLY A 43 -2.92 -9.45 3.90
CA GLY A 43 -4.01 -9.35 4.86
C GLY A 43 -5.29 -10.05 4.39
N ILE A 44 -5.64 -9.92 3.11
CA ILE A 44 -6.74 -10.65 2.47
C ILE A 44 -6.43 -12.14 2.49
N ARG A 45 -5.30 -12.57 1.90
CA ARG A 45 -4.96 -13.98 1.69
C ARG A 45 -4.77 -14.77 2.98
N SER A 46 -4.26 -14.13 4.02
CA SER A 46 -4.08 -14.76 5.34
C SER A 46 -5.25 -14.50 6.28
N GLN A 47 -6.28 -13.77 5.84
CA GLN A 47 -7.39 -13.31 6.68
C GLN A 47 -6.95 -12.64 8.00
N LYS A 48 -5.84 -11.88 7.96
CA LYS A 48 -5.22 -11.30 9.17
C LYS A 48 -6.21 -10.47 10.00
N TYR A 49 -7.08 -9.72 9.34
CA TYR A 49 -8.03 -8.79 9.95
C TYR A 49 -9.43 -9.39 10.12
N LYS A 50 -9.57 -10.71 9.98
CA LYS A 50 -10.84 -11.40 10.21
C LYS A 50 -11.28 -11.17 11.64
N SER A 51 -12.34 -10.39 11.80
CA SER A 51 -12.97 -10.13 13.09
C SER A 51 -14.47 -10.39 12.96
N GLY A 52 -14.97 -11.37 13.73
CA GLY A 52 -16.40 -11.71 13.76
C GLY A 52 -16.98 -12.30 12.48
N TRP A 53 -16.15 -12.79 11.55
CA TRP A 53 -16.67 -13.48 10.36
C TRP A 53 -17.02 -14.92 10.73
N PRO A 54 -18.20 -15.41 10.36
CA PRO A 54 -18.53 -16.81 10.56
C PRO A 54 -17.52 -17.70 9.83
N GLU A 55 -17.18 -18.81 10.46
CA GLU A 55 -16.47 -19.92 9.83
C GLU A 55 -17.29 -20.46 8.67
N LEU A 56 -16.61 -20.96 7.63
CA LEU A 56 -17.29 -21.75 6.60
C LEU A 56 -17.80 -23.06 7.21
N SER A 57 -18.95 -23.55 6.75
CA SER A 57 -19.42 -24.88 7.12
C SER A 57 -18.41 -25.94 6.70
N GLU A 58 -18.34 -27.03 7.46
CA GLU A 58 -17.45 -28.16 7.15
C GLU A 58 -17.71 -28.73 5.76
N THR A 59 -18.99 -28.85 5.37
CA THR A 59 -19.38 -29.26 4.02
C THR A 59 -18.82 -28.34 2.92
N THR A 60 -18.72 -27.04 3.19
CA THR A 60 -18.13 -26.08 2.25
C THR A 60 -16.62 -26.23 2.18
N LYS A 61 -15.96 -26.44 3.33
CA LYS A 61 -14.50 -26.66 3.40
C LYS A 61 -14.10 -27.91 2.61
N GLU A 62 -14.78 -29.03 2.84
CA GLU A 62 -14.55 -30.28 2.10
C GLU A 62 -14.78 -30.11 0.59
N ARG A 63 -15.85 -29.41 0.20
CA ARG A 63 -16.11 -29.12 -1.22
C ARG A 63 -15.00 -28.31 -1.86
N LYS A 64 -14.45 -27.33 -1.14
CA LYS A 64 -13.34 -26.51 -1.64
C LYS A 64 -12.04 -27.31 -1.74
N GLU A 65 -11.75 -28.12 -0.73
CA GLU A 65 -10.58 -29.00 -0.70
C GLU A 65 -10.60 -30.01 -1.86
N LYS A 66 -11.75 -30.65 -2.11
CA LYS A 66 -11.95 -31.55 -3.28
C LYS A 66 -11.69 -30.86 -4.62
N LYS A 67 -11.83 -29.53 -4.69
CA LYS A 67 -11.58 -28.71 -5.88
C LYS A 67 -10.18 -28.08 -5.88
N GLY A 68 -9.33 -28.39 -4.90
CA GLY A 68 -8.00 -27.77 -4.74
C GLY A 68 -8.05 -26.27 -4.41
N LYS A 69 -9.17 -25.77 -3.87
CA LYS A 69 -9.38 -24.35 -3.54
C LYS A 69 -9.09 -24.06 -2.07
N SER A 70 -8.80 -22.80 -1.76
CA SER A 70 -8.50 -22.36 -0.38
C SER A 70 -9.70 -22.58 0.56
N PRO A 71 -9.50 -23.20 1.75
CA PRO A 71 -10.58 -23.40 2.73
C PRO A 71 -10.98 -22.12 3.47
N LEU A 72 -10.35 -20.97 3.16
CA LEU A 72 -10.60 -19.70 3.84
C LEU A 72 -11.92 -19.05 3.39
N THR A 73 -12.55 -18.31 4.29
CA THR A 73 -13.77 -17.53 4.01
C THR A 73 -13.53 -16.46 2.93
N LEU A 74 -14.45 -16.29 1.98
CA LEU A 74 -14.35 -15.30 0.89
C LEU A 74 -13.12 -15.40 -0.02
N ILE A 75 -12.38 -16.51 0.04
CA ILE A 75 -11.30 -16.79 -0.90
C ILE A 75 -11.67 -18.06 -1.65
N GLU A 76 -11.91 -17.91 -2.94
CA GLU A 76 -12.08 -19.04 -3.84
C GLU A 76 -10.90 -19.12 -4.81
N GLU A 77 -10.74 -18.08 -5.64
CA GLU A 77 -9.65 -17.98 -6.64
C GLU A 77 -8.67 -16.83 -6.34
N GLY A 78 -9.00 -16.00 -5.34
CA GLY A 78 -8.12 -14.91 -4.89
C GLY A 78 -8.21 -13.62 -5.71
N GLU A 79 -9.23 -13.50 -6.58
CA GLU A 79 -9.48 -12.35 -7.47
C GLU A 79 -9.33 -11.00 -6.78
N LEU A 80 -9.87 -10.84 -5.55
CA LEU A 80 -9.80 -9.58 -4.82
C LEU A 80 -8.35 -9.19 -4.57
N SER A 81 -7.57 -10.13 -4.06
CA SER A 81 -6.17 -9.90 -3.71
C SER A 81 -5.31 -9.63 -4.94
N SER A 82 -5.64 -10.24 -6.08
CA SER A 82 -4.93 -9.99 -7.35
C SER A 82 -5.37 -8.72 -8.06
N SER A 83 -6.53 -8.16 -7.71
CA SER A 83 -7.07 -6.95 -8.35
C SER A 83 -6.46 -5.63 -7.86
N PHE A 84 -5.58 -5.68 -6.86
CA PHE A 84 -4.93 -4.49 -6.33
C PHE A 84 -3.80 -4.04 -7.24
N GLU A 85 -3.80 -2.77 -7.60
CA GLU A 85 -2.85 -2.16 -8.52
C GLU A 85 -2.23 -0.91 -7.89
N ILE A 86 -1.05 -0.56 -8.41
CA ILE A 86 -0.34 0.67 -8.10
C ILE A 86 -0.39 1.53 -9.35
N VAL A 87 -0.97 2.71 -9.24
CA VAL A 87 -1.09 3.67 -10.34
C VAL A 87 -0.36 4.95 -9.95
N LYS A 88 0.61 5.36 -10.77
CA LYS A 88 1.26 6.65 -10.63
C LYS A 88 0.40 7.71 -11.33
N GLU A 89 -0.23 8.60 -10.55
CA GLU A 89 -1.04 9.68 -11.12
C GLU A 89 -0.17 10.84 -11.61
N ASN A 90 0.89 11.15 -10.85
CA ASN A 90 1.87 12.19 -11.18
C ASN A 90 3.17 11.93 -10.40
N ASP A 91 4.15 12.83 -10.51
CA ASP A 91 5.46 12.66 -9.86
C ASP A 91 5.44 12.72 -8.33
N SER A 92 4.34 13.17 -7.74
CA SER A 92 4.17 13.27 -6.29
C SER A 92 3.11 12.33 -5.72
N THR A 93 2.31 11.68 -6.57
CA THR A 93 1.12 10.94 -6.16
C THR A 93 1.12 9.55 -6.77
N VAL A 94 1.13 8.55 -5.89
CA VAL A 94 0.98 7.14 -6.23
C VAL A 94 -0.23 6.61 -5.48
N VAL A 95 -1.16 6.01 -6.23
CA VAL A 95 -2.41 5.46 -5.71
C VAL A 95 -2.30 3.94 -5.65
N VAL A 96 -2.73 3.38 -4.53
CA VAL A 96 -2.88 1.93 -4.35
C VAL A 96 -4.36 1.64 -4.17
N GLY A 97 -4.92 0.83 -5.06
CA GLY A 97 -6.36 0.59 -5.08
C GLY A 97 -6.76 -0.59 -5.92
N THR A 98 -8.08 -0.80 -6.05
CA THR A 98 -8.66 -1.84 -6.90
C THR A 98 -9.91 -1.28 -7.57
N ASN A 99 -10.15 -1.68 -8.82
CA ASN A 99 -11.40 -1.38 -9.52
C ASN A 99 -12.49 -2.45 -9.27
N SER A 100 -12.23 -3.42 -8.39
CA SER A 100 -13.20 -4.44 -8.03
C SER A 100 -14.42 -3.80 -7.33
N PRO A 101 -15.64 -3.93 -7.87
CA PRO A 101 -16.82 -3.29 -7.29
C PRO A 101 -17.17 -3.86 -5.90
N TYR A 102 -16.82 -5.13 -5.64
CA TYR A 102 -17.12 -5.78 -4.37
C TYR A 102 -16.10 -5.44 -3.27
N ALA A 103 -14.93 -4.88 -3.61
CA ALA A 103 -13.93 -4.40 -2.65
C ALA A 103 -14.54 -3.41 -1.66
N ARG A 104 -15.28 -2.42 -2.16
CA ARG A 104 -15.97 -1.42 -1.34
C ARG A 104 -17.03 -2.04 -0.43
N ILE A 105 -17.80 -2.98 -0.97
CA ILE A 105 -18.85 -3.70 -0.22
C ILE A 105 -18.22 -4.50 0.92
N HIS A 106 -17.08 -5.14 0.71
CA HIS A 106 -16.39 -5.85 1.78
C HIS A 106 -15.75 -4.91 2.78
N GLU A 107 -15.12 -3.81 2.37
CA GLU A 107 -14.50 -2.87 3.32
C GLU A 107 -15.53 -2.24 4.27
N PHE A 108 -16.65 -1.75 3.73
CA PHE A 108 -17.64 -0.97 4.51
C PHE A 108 -18.90 -1.73 4.90
N GLY A 109 -19.12 -2.91 4.33
CA GLY A 109 -20.40 -3.62 4.43
C GLY A 109 -21.46 -3.00 3.50
N PHE A 110 -22.62 -3.65 3.46
CA PHE A 110 -23.77 -3.14 2.71
C PHE A 110 -25.08 -3.50 3.43
N LYS A 111 -25.61 -2.51 4.16
CA LYS A 111 -26.78 -2.67 5.04
C LYS A 111 -28.02 -3.16 4.29
N THR A 112 -28.28 -2.65 3.08
CA THR A 112 -29.46 -3.00 2.28
C THR A 112 -29.51 -4.48 1.91
N LYS A 113 -28.35 -5.14 1.77
CA LYS A 113 -28.26 -6.60 1.49
C LYS A 113 -27.80 -7.40 2.71
N ASN A 114 -27.84 -6.81 3.90
CA ASN A 114 -27.37 -7.42 5.16
C ASN A 114 -25.94 -8.01 5.07
N ILE A 115 -25.05 -7.34 4.35
CA ILE A 115 -23.65 -7.74 4.23
C ILE A 115 -22.85 -7.01 5.32
N PRO A 116 -22.23 -7.74 6.28
CA PRO A 116 -21.43 -7.10 7.31
C PRO A 116 -20.13 -6.52 6.72
N ALA A 117 -19.59 -5.51 7.38
CA ALA A 117 -18.28 -4.96 7.06
C ALA A 117 -17.18 -5.98 7.39
N ARG A 118 -16.21 -6.05 6.50
CA ARG A 118 -15.11 -7.00 6.49
C ARG A 118 -13.83 -6.24 6.13
N PRO A 119 -13.41 -5.28 6.97
CA PRO A 119 -12.34 -4.36 6.63
C PRO A 119 -11.02 -5.10 6.49
N TYR A 120 -10.30 -4.79 5.41
CA TYR A 120 -8.99 -5.36 5.12
C TYR A 120 -8.02 -4.29 4.57
N PHE A 121 -8.56 -3.25 3.94
CA PHE A 121 -7.76 -2.19 3.32
C PHE A 121 -7.26 -1.20 4.37
N ARG A 122 -8.16 -0.62 5.17
CA ARG A 122 -7.78 0.33 6.23
C ARG A 122 -6.84 -0.27 7.29
N PRO A 123 -7.07 -1.50 7.81
CA PRO A 123 -6.14 -2.12 8.74
C PRO A 123 -4.75 -2.35 8.13
N ALA A 124 -4.69 -2.75 6.85
CA ALA A 124 -3.41 -2.91 6.16
C ALA A 124 -2.65 -1.59 5.97
N LEU A 125 -3.37 -0.49 5.75
CA LEU A 125 -2.76 0.84 5.72
C LEU A 125 -2.18 1.22 7.09
N GLU A 126 -2.91 0.97 8.18
CA GLU A 126 -2.42 1.28 9.53
C GLU A 126 -1.17 0.45 9.86
N ASP A 127 -1.15 -0.84 9.51
CA ASP A 127 0.03 -1.70 9.67
C ASP A 127 1.24 -1.22 8.85
N SER A 128 1.01 -0.52 7.74
CA SER A 128 2.07 -0.03 6.86
C SER A 128 2.65 1.31 7.33
N LYS A 129 1.92 2.05 8.17
CA LYS A 129 2.18 3.46 8.49
C LYS A 129 3.54 3.71 9.13
N GLU A 130 3.93 2.88 10.09
CA GLU A 130 5.23 3.03 10.77
C GLU A 130 6.39 2.87 9.78
N LEU A 131 6.31 1.87 8.90
CA LEU A 131 7.33 1.60 7.90
C LEU A 131 7.39 2.70 6.83
N ILE A 132 6.24 3.24 6.43
CA ILE A 132 6.14 4.38 5.50
C ILE A 132 6.87 5.59 6.08
N ILE A 133 6.54 5.96 7.33
CA ILE A 133 7.17 7.08 8.02
C ILE A 133 8.68 6.87 8.15
N GLN A 134 9.10 5.65 8.48
CA GLN A 134 10.51 5.32 8.62
C GLN A 134 11.27 5.44 7.30
N ASN A 135 10.72 4.89 6.20
CA ASN A 135 11.31 5.00 4.87
C ASN A 135 11.49 6.46 4.43
N PHE A 136 10.51 7.32 4.72
CA PHE A 136 10.64 8.76 4.44
C PHE A 136 11.70 9.44 5.30
N LYS A 137 11.74 9.15 6.61
CA LYS A 137 12.77 9.69 7.51
C LYS A 137 14.17 9.34 7.02
N ASP A 138 14.38 8.10 6.59
CA ASP A 138 15.68 7.65 6.11
C ASP A 138 16.04 8.29 4.77
N ALA A 139 15.07 8.42 3.85
CA ALA A 139 15.26 9.15 2.60
C ALA A 139 15.71 10.60 2.85
N LEU A 140 15.03 11.31 3.75
CA LEU A 140 15.38 12.69 4.11
C LEU A 140 16.78 12.78 4.73
N LYS A 141 17.10 11.89 5.67
CA LYS A 141 18.45 11.84 6.27
C LYS A 141 19.54 11.65 5.21
N GLU A 142 19.29 10.83 4.20
CA GLU A 142 20.27 10.60 3.14
C GLU A 142 20.36 11.74 2.13
N ILE A 143 19.28 12.52 1.91
CA ILE A 143 19.30 13.71 1.05
C ILE A 143 20.12 14.83 1.70
N PHE A 144 19.98 14.99 3.02
CA PHE A 144 20.64 16.04 3.79
C PHE A 144 21.96 15.60 4.44
N LYS A 145 22.37 14.33 4.25
CA LYS A 145 23.70 13.88 4.67
C LYS A 145 24.75 14.51 3.77
N LYS A 146 25.64 15.29 4.38
CA LYS A 146 26.92 15.70 3.80
C LYS A 146 27.78 14.48 3.48
#